data_AF-A0AA39J927-F1
#
_entry.id   AF-A0AA39J927-F1
#
_cell.length_a   1.000
_cell.length_b   1.000
_cell.length_c   1.000
_cell.angle_alpha   90.00
_cell.angle_beta   90.00
_cell.angle_gamma   90.00
#
_symmetry.space_group_name_H-M   'P 1'
#
loop_
_entity.id
_entity.type
_entity.pdbx_description
1 polymer ?
#
loop_
_entity_poly.entity_id
_entity_poly.type
_entity_poly.pdbx_seq_one_letter_code
_entity_poly.pdbx_strand_id
1 'polypeptide(L)'
;MDFEFRLQEVEAYECLMTMCRLLIYHSHLYKFKDKHVTGQMMSTRARSTISNVIHNIDEAATRYQKLCGDLVVLAGAIDGGKPGWDCQLRELSATDVCPLEEILPGETEGWHAMSWIWQVYQHDTDAKETMEALRIEWCKTRAHAHCWHEEVIQLEEEMKQVKAFFVSEGRTWLVHAA
;
A
#
# COMPACT_ATOMS: atom_id res chain seq x y z
N MET A 1 12.22 -6.43 -32.41
CA MET A 1 12.45 -5.65 -31.19
C MET A 1 11.17 -4.97 -30.71
N ASP A 2 10.56 -4.05 -31.47
CA ASP A 2 9.35 -3.32 -31.00
C ASP A 2 8.13 -4.19 -30.65
N PHE A 3 7.86 -5.25 -31.43
CA PHE A 3 6.74 -6.17 -31.15
C PHE A 3 6.98 -7.00 -29.89
N GLU A 4 8.20 -7.48 -29.71
CA GLU A 4 8.61 -8.28 -28.54
C GLU A 4 8.59 -7.42 -27.28
N PHE A 5 9.07 -6.18 -27.36
CA PHE A 5 8.97 -5.22 -26.27
C PHE A 5 7.52 -5.02 -25.83
N ARG A 6 6.60 -4.78 -26.77
CA ARG A 6 5.17 -4.57 -26.44
C ARG A 6 4.54 -5.81 -25.81
N LEU A 7 4.92 -7.00 -26.26
CA LEU A 7 4.44 -8.25 -25.68
C LEU A 7 4.89 -8.36 -24.22
N GLN A 8 6.18 -8.15 -23.95
CA GLN A 8 6.73 -8.21 -22.58
C GLN A 8 6.19 -7.10 -21.68
N GLU A 9 5.93 -5.91 -22.23
CA GLU A 9 5.28 -4.81 -21.51
C GLU A 9 3.88 -5.21 -21.03
N VAL A 10 3.07 -5.79 -21.91
CA VAL A 10 1.74 -6.30 -21.54
C VAL A 10 1.84 -7.43 -20.51
N GLU A 11 2.75 -8.38 -20.71
CA GLU A 11 2.96 -9.49 -19.77
C GLU A 11 3.42 -9.00 -18.38
N ALA A 12 4.23 -7.94 -18.32
CA ALA A 12 4.65 -7.32 -17.07
C ALA A 12 3.46 -6.67 -16.33
N TYR A 13 2.57 -5.98 -17.05
CA TYR A 13 1.34 -5.45 -16.46
C TYR A 13 0.42 -6.56 -15.94
N GLU A 14 0.26 -7.66 -16.69
CA GLU A 14 -0.54 -8.80 -16.25
C GLU A 14 0.04 -9.46 -14.99
N CYS A 15 1.37 -9.57 -14.89
CA CYS A 15 2.05 -10.09 -13.70
C CYS A 15 1.78 -9.20 -12.48
N LEU A 16 1.91 -7.87 -12.64
CA LEU A 16 1.67 -6.90 -11.58
C LEU A 16 0.20 -6.91 -11.13
N MET A 17 -0.74 -6.97 -12.06
CA MET A 17 -2.17 -7.09 -11.75
C MET A 17 -2.47 -8.38 -10.99
N THR A 18 -1.89 -9.50 -11.44
CA THR A 18 -2.04 -10.80 -10.76
C THR A 18 -1.51 -10.73 -9.34
N MET A 19 -0.35 -10.12 -9.13
CA MET A 19 0.25 -9.89 -7.82
C MET A 19 -0.66 -9.05 -6.92
N CYS A 20 -1.16 -7.91 -7.39
CA CYS A 20 -2.07 -7.05 -6.64
C CYS A 20 -3.37 -7.77 -6.25
N ARG A 21 -3.96 -8.56 -7.16
CA ARG A 21 -5.16 -9.38 -6.86
C ARG A 21 -4.87 -10.42 -5.78
N LEU A 22 -3.74 -11.11 -5.87
CA LEU A 22 -3.34 -12.10 -4.87
C LEU A 22 -3.06 -11.46 -3.50
N LEU A 23 -2.50 -10.24 -3.46
CA LEU A 23 -2.28 -9.48 -2.23
C LEU A 23 -3.60 -9.09 -1.54
N ILE A 24 -4.60 -8.63 -2.31
CA ILE A 24 -5.95 -8.38 -1.77
C ILE A 24 -6.58 -9.68 -1.29
N TYR A 25 -6.47 -10.76 -2.06
CA TYR A 25 -7.01 -12.04 -1.66
C TYR A 25 -6.35 -12.58 -0.38
N HIS A 26 -5.04 -12.40 -0.25
CA HIS A 26 -4.27 -12.75 0.93
C HIS A 26 -4.75 -11.98 2.17
N SER A 27 -4.92 -10.65 2.09
CA SER A 27 -5.42 -9.86 3.22
C SER A 27 -6.83 -10.32 3.63
N HIS A 28 -7.69 -10.64 2.66
CA HIS A 28 -9.03 -11.19 2.92
C HIS A 28 -8.97 -12.57 3.60
N LEU A 29 -8.04 -13.45 3.18
CA LEU A 29 -7.84 -14.76 3.81
C LEU A 29 -7.38 -14.63 5.26
N TYR A 30 -6.51 -13.67 5.59
CA TYR A 30 -6.09 -13.42 6.97
C TYR A 30 -7.26 -12.95 7.82
N LYS A 31 -8.01 -11.93 7.37
CA LYS A 31 -9.22 -11.47 8.06
C LYS A 31 -10.24 -12.59 8.26
N PHE A 32 -10.45 -13.43 7.24
CA PHE A 32 -11.34 -14.58 7.32
C PHE A 32 -10.85 -15.62 8.33
N LYS A 33 -9.57 -15.97 8.28
CA LYS A 33 -8.95 -16.93 9.20
C LYS A 33 -9.09 -16.45 10.65
N ASP A 34 -8.77 -15.20 10.93
CA ASP A 34 -8.79 -14.65 12.28
C ASP A 34 -10.21 -14.59 12.86
N LYS A 35 -11.22 -14.34 12.01
CA LYS A 35 -12.62 -14.24 12.43
C LYS A 35 -13.35 -15.59 12.53
N HIS A 36 -13.05 -16.53 11.64
CA HIS A 36 -13.89 -17.72 11.41
C HIS A 36 -13.18 -19.05 11.63
N VAL A 37 -11.85 -19.11 11.53
CA VAL A 37 -11.12 -20.38 11.63
C VAL A 37 -10.77 -20.66 13.08
N THR A 38 -11.44 -21.65 13.66
CA THR A 38 -11.18 -22.15 15.01
C THR A 38 -10.75 -23.61 14.98
N GLY A 39 -9.98 -24.03 15.99
CA GLY A 39 -9.47 -25.40 16.10
C GLY A 39 -8.28 -25.70 15.19
N GLN A 40 -7.51 -26.73 15.57
CA GLN A 40 -6.21 -27.01 14.96
C GLN A 40 -6.31 -27.49 13.50
N MET A 41 -7.22 -28.42 13.18
CA MET A 41 -7.33 -28.96 11.81
C MET A 41 -7.68 -27.88 10.78
N MET A 42 -8.67 -27.04 11.08
CA MET A 42 -9.08 -25.96 10.18
C MET A 42 -7.98 -24.90 10.06
N SER A 43 -7.24 -24.63 11.14
CA SER A 43 -6.07 -23.74 11.11
C SER A 43 -4.98 -24.25 10.17
N THR A 44 -4.67 -25.55 10.19
CA THR A 44 -3.69 -26.15 9.28
C THR A 44 -4.13 -26.05 7.83
N ARG A 45 -5.42 -26.32 7.54
CA ARG A 45 -5.97 -26.18 6.19
C ARG A 45 -5.91 -24.73 5.70
N ALA A 46 -6.32 -23.78 6.52
CA ALA A 46 -6.27 -22.35 6.19
C ALA A 46 -4.82 -21.88 5.96
N ARG A 47 -3.87 -22.34 6.79
CA ARG A 47 -2.44 -22.07 6.60
C ARG A 47 -1.93 -22.59 5.25
N SER A 48 -2.30 -23.81 4.87
CA SER A 48 -1.92 -24.37 3.56
C SER A 48 -2.44 -23.50 2.40
N THR A 49 -3.70 -23.07 2.45
CA THR A 49 -4.26 -22.15 1.44
C THR A 49 -3.50 -20.83 1.40
N ILE A 50 -3.21 -20.21 2.55
CA ILE A 50 -2.45 -18.97 2.63
C ILE A 50 -1.03 -19.16 2.07
N SER A 51 -0.35 -20.25 2.41
CA SER A 51 0.98 -20.56 1.90
C SER A 51 0.99 -20.72 0.38
N ASN A 52 -0.05 -21.33 -0.20
CA ASN A 52 -0.18 -21.42 -1.67
C ASN A 52 -0.36 -20.04 -2.31
N VAL A 53 -1.14 -19.13 -1.68
CA VAL A 53 -1.30 -17.76 -2.19
C VAL A 53 0.02 -17.00 -2.11
N ILE A 54 0.77 -17.11 -1.01
CA ILE A 54 2.10 -16.51 -0.88
C ILE A 54 3.04 -17.04 -1.98
N HIS A 55 3.06 -18.36 -2.19
CA HIS A 55 3.87 -18.95 -3.25
C HIS A 55 3.51 -18.40 -4.65
N ASN A 56 2.23 -18.21 -4.95
CA ASN A 56 1.79 -17.64 -6.21
C ASN A 56 2.18 -16.15 -6.34
N ILE A 57 2.21 -15.40 -5.23
CA ILE A 57 2.70 -14.01 -5.20
C ILE A 57 4.19 -13.99 -5.56
N ASP A 58 4.99 -14.85 -4.91
CA ASP A 58 6.42 -14.96 -5.18
C ASP A 58 6.70 -15.38 -6.64
N GLU A 59 5.90 -16.30 -7.17
CA GLU A 59 5.99 -16.71 -8.58
C GLU A 59 5.66 -15.55 -9.53
N ALA A 60 4.61 -14.77 -9.26
CA ALA A 60 4.29 -13.59 -10.07
C ALA A 60 5.39 -12.52 -9.99
N ALA A 61 5.95 -12.29 -8.79
CA ALA A 61 7.03 -11.33 -8.56
C ALA A 61 8.32 -11.72 -9.31
N THR A 62 8.72 -12.99 -9.26
CA THR A 62 9.91 -13.48 -9.97
C THR A 62 9.77 -13.38 -11.49
N ARG A 63 8.57 -13.67 -12.03
CA ARG A 63 8.27 -13.48 -13.46
C ARG A 63 8.36 -12.00 -13.85
N TYR A 64 7.77 -11.12 -13.05
CA TYR A 64 7.85 -9.67 -13.25
C TYR A 64 9.29 -9.17 -13.28
N GLN A 65 10.11 -9.54 -12.29
CA GLN A 65 11.52 -9.14 -12.21
C GLN A 65 12.31 -9.60 -13.44
N LYS A 66 12.05 -10.82 -13.92
CA LYS A 66 12.66 -11.33 -15.16
C LYS A 66 12.25 -10.49 -16.37
N LEU A 67 10.96 -10.21 -16.53
CA LEU A 67 10.43 -9.38 -17.62
C LEU A 67 11.02 -7.96 -17.58
N CYS A 68 11.16 -7.36 -16.40
CA CYS A 68 11.84 -6.08 -16.25
C CYS A 68 13.29 -6.12 -16.75
N GLY A 69 14.03 -7.19 -16.42
CA GLY A 69 15.40 -7.40 -16.92
C GLY A 69 15.44 -7.50 -18.46
N ASP A 70 14.52 -8.27 -19.04
CA ASP A 70 14.43 -8.43 -20.50
C ASP A 70 14.02 -7.10 -21.18
N LEU A 71 13.09 -6.35 -20.59
CA LEU A 71 12.66 -5.04 -21.07
C LEU A 71 13.80 -4.01 -21.09
N VAL A 72 14.69 -4.01 -20.08
CA VAL A 72 15.89 -3.15 -20.07
C VAL A 72 16.78 -3.47 -21.28
N VAL A 73 16.99 -4.76 -21.58
CA VAL A 73 17.82 -5.20 -22.71
C VAL A 73 17.18 -4.82 -24.04
N LEU A 74 15.88 -5.07 -24.19
CA LEU A 74 15.15 -4.71 -25.41
C LEU A 74 15.06 -3.20 -25.62
N ALA A 75 14.86 -2.41 -24.56
CA ALA A 75 14.83 -0.95 -24.62
C ALA A 75 16.15 -0.37 -25.14
N GLY A 76 17.29 -0.93 -24.69
CA GLY A 76 18.61 -0.51 -25.13
C GLY A 76 18.95 -0.91 -26.58
N ALA A 77 18.27 -1.91 -27.11
CA ALA A 77 18.47 -2.40 -28.48
C ALA A 77 17.60 -1.70 -29.54
N ILE A 78 16.62 -0.88 -29.14
CA ILE A 78 15.75 -0.13 -30.05
C ILE A 78 16.41 1.22 -30.38
N ASP A 79 16.62 1.49 -31.69
CA ASP A 79 17.18 2.76 -32.16
C ASP A 79 16.28 3.95 -31.75
N GLY A 80 16.82 4.84 -30.91
CA GLY A 80 16.10 6.00 -30.36
C GLY A 80 15.50 5.79 -28.97
N GLY A 81 15.55 4.56 -28.43
CA GLY A 81 14.99 4.21 -27.12
C GLY A 81 13.46 4.31 -27.08
N LYS A 82 12.83 3.56 -26.16
CA LYS A 82 11.40 3.77 -25.89
C LYS A 82 11.28 4.87 -24.82
N PRO A 83 10.57 5.98 -25.06
CA PRO A 83 10.45 7.04 -24.06
C PRO A 83 9.44 6.64 -22.96
N GLY A 84 9.87 6.69 -21.70
CA GLY A 84 8.98 6.68 -20.52
C GLY A 84 8.35 5.33 -20.13
N TRP A 85 8.87 4.21 -20.63
CA TRP A 85 8.40 2.88 -20.22
C TRP A 85 8.77 2.53 -18.76
N ASP A 86 9.88 3.09 -18.28
CA ASP A 86 10.43 2.97 -16.93
C ASP A 86 9.67 3.77 -15.86
N CYS A 87 8.81 4.72 -16.28
CA CYS A 87 7.99 5.50 -15.35
C CYS A 87 6.97 4.65 -14.58
N GLN A 88 6.37 3.67 -15.26
CA GLN A 88 5.29 2.82 -14.74
C GLN A 88 5.76 1.41 -14.36
N LEU A 89 6.70 0.83 -15.11
CA LEU A 89 7.27 -0.49 -14.84
C LEU A 89 8.63 -0.31 -14.15
N ARG A 90 8.61 -0.27 -12.81
CA ARG A 90 9.80 -0.04 -11.98
C ARG A 90 10.41 -1.36 -11.52
N GLU A 91 11.69 -1.31 -11.13
CA GLU A 91 12.34 -2.45 -10.48
C GLU A 91 11.60 -2.81 -9.18
N LEU A 92 11.23 -4.08 -9.03
CA LEU A 92 10.48 -4.58 -7.88
C LEU A 92 11.43 -4.92 -6.73
N SER A 93 11.37 -4.14 -5.65
CA SER A 93 12.06 -4.48 -4.40
C SER A 93 11.18 -5.39 -3.52
N ALA A 94 11.81 -6.14 -2.62
CA ALA A 94 11.09 -7.01 -1.68
C ALA A 94 10.15 -6.21 -0.75
N THR A 95 10.44 -4.93 -0.51
CA THR A 95 9.63 -4.02 0.32
C THR A 95 8.40 -3.50 -0.42
N ASP A 96 8.37 -3.56 -1.75
CA ASP A 96 7.23 -3.07 -2.53
C ASP A 96 6.06 -4.07 -2.55
N VAL A 97 6.34 -5.36 -2.32
CA VAL A 97 5.35 -6.45 -2.29
C VAL A 97 4.65 -6.46 -0.93
N CYS A 98 3.83 -5.44 -0.71
CA CYS A 98 3.04 -5.27 0.50
C CYS A 98 1.54 -5.26 0.19
N PRO A 99 0.71 -5.91 1.03
CA PRO A 99 -0.73 -5.77 0.97
C PRO A 99 -1.16 -4.31 1.12
N LEU A 100 -2.29 -3.99 0.50
CA LEU A 100 -2.83 -2.63 0.44
C LEU A 100 -3.15 -2.02 1.82
N GLU A 101 -3.49 -2.85 2.80
CA GLU A 101 -3.94 -2.44 4.14
C GLU A 101 -2.90 -2.71 5.25
N GLU A 102 -1.70 -3.19 4.91
CA GLU A 102 -0.74 -3.61 5.93
C GLU A 102 0.08 -2.42 6.46
N ILE A 103 -0.23 -1.98 7.68
CA ILE A 103 0.64 -1.08 8.44
C ILE A 103 1.87 -1.88 8.88
N LEU A 104 3.05 -1.50 8.39
CA LEU A 104 4.27 -2.20 8.77
C LEU A 104 4.54 -2.05 10.28
N PRO A 105 5.19 -3.04 10.93
CA PRO A 105 5.48 -2.96 12.36
C PRO A 105 6.37 -1.74 12.66
N GLY A 106 5.80 -0.76 13.36
CA GLY A 106 6.46 0.51 13.70
C GLY A 106 5.92 1.71 12.93
N GLU A 107 5.10 1.49 11.90
CA GLU A 107 4.34 2.55 11.24
C GLU A 107 3.04 2.82 12.02
N THR A 108 2.64 4.09 12.02
CA THR A 108 1.30 4.49 12.41
C THR A 108 0.51 4.81 11.16
N GLU A 109 -0.82 4.72 11.22
CA GLU A 109 -1.71 4.96 10.08
C GLU A 109 -1.46 6.31 9.37
N GLY A 110 -0.85 7.29 10.04
CA GLY A 110 -0.50 8.60 9.47
C GLY A 110 0.78 8.65 8.62
N TRP A 111 1.65 7.63 8.68
CA TRP A 111 2.92 7.58 7.94
C TRP A 111 2.93 6.53 6.81
N HIS A 112 1.82 5.82 6.63
CA HIS A 112 1.71 4.75 5.64
C HIS A 112 1.64 5.32 4.22
N ALA A 113 2.68 5.05 3.42
CA ALA A 113 2.71 5.36 2.00
C ALA A 113 2.43 4.08 1.20
N MET A 114 1.35 4.10 0.40
CA MET A 114 1.00 2.98 -0.46
C MET A 114 2.12 2.67 -1.46
N SER A 115 2.53 1.40 -1.56
CA SER A 115 3.60 0.98 -2.47
C SER A 115 3.25 1.27 -3.94
N TRP A 116 4.29 1.51 -4.75
CA TRP A 116 4.12 1.97 -6.13
C TRP A 116 3.36 0.97 -7.02
N ILE A 117 3.38 -0.33 -6.68
CA ILE A 117 2.65 -1.38 -7.40
C ILE A 117 1.13 -1.13 -7.42
N TRP A 118 0.61 -0.35 -6.47
CA TRP A 118 -0.80 0.05 -6.42
C TRP A 118 -1.10 1.34 -7.20
N GLN A 119 -0.05 2.06 -7.62
CA GLN A 119 -0.15 3.33 -8.35
C GLN A 119 -0.08 3.13 -9.88
N VAL A 120 0.21 1.91 -10.34
CA VAL A 120 0.26 1.57 -11.76
C VAL A 120 -1.15 1.65 -12.37
N TYR A 121 -1.26 2.29 -13.52
CA TYR A 121 -2.53 2.43 -14.23
C TYR A 121 -3.10 1.06 -14.61
N GLN A 122 -4.23 0.71 -14.01
CA GLN A 122 -4.98 -0.51 -14.30
C GLN A 122 -6.09 -0.18 -15.31
N HIS A 123 -6.27 -1.02 -16.32
CA HIS A 123 -7.26 -0.78 -17.37
C HIS A 123 -8.67 -1.03 -16.82
N ASP A 124 -9.70 -0.31 -17.30
CA ASP A 124 -11.09 -0.41 -16.79
C ASP A 124 -11.71 -1.83 -16.86
N THR A 125 -11.11 -2.74 -17.63
CA THR A 125 -11.51 -4.15 -17.72
C THR A 125 -11.10 -4.99 -16.51
N ASP A 126 -10.37 -4.39 -15.56
CA ASP A 126 -9.81 -5.09 -14.42
C ASP A 126 -10.82 -5.42 -13.31
N ALA A 127 -10.42 -6.42 -12.51
CA ALA A 127 -11.22 -6.97 -11.43
C ALA A 127 -11.80 -5.87 -10.53
N LYS A 128 -13.12 -5.70 -10.59
CA LYS A 128 -13.92 -4.81 -9.73
C LYS A 128 -13.46 -4.76 -8.27
N GLU A 129 -12.98 -5.89 -7.76
CA GLU A 129 -12.43 -6.05 -6.41
C GLU A 129 -11.19 -5.19 -6.14
N THR A 130 -10.23 -5.11 -7.08
CA THR A 130 -9.01 -4.29 -6.89
C THR A 130 -9.35 -2.81 -6.89
N MET A 131 -10.21 -2.39 -7.80
CA MET A 131 -10.65 -0.99 -7.87
C MET A 131 -11.47 -0.59 -6.64
N GLU A 132 -12.33 -1.47 -6.14
CA GLU A 132 -13.07 -1.22 -4.91
C GLU A 132 -12.14 -1.11 -3.69
N ALA A 133 -11.14 -1.98 -3.58
CA ALA A 133 -10.15 -1.92 -2.52
C ALA A 133 -9.36 -0.59 -2.55
N LEU A 134 -8.94 -0.14 -3.73
CA LEU A 134 -8.27 1.16 -3.91
C LEU A 134 -9.17 2.35 -3.56
N ARG A 135 -10.47 2.29 -3.90
CA ARG A 135 -11.45 3.33 -3.52
C ARG A 135 -11.62 3.42 -2.02
N ILE A 136 -11.68 2.27 -1.34
CA ILE A 136 -11.78 2.21 0.12
C ILE A 136 -10.53 2.84 0.75
N GLU A 137 -9.34 2.48 0.31
CA GLU A 137 -8.10 3.07 0.83
C GLU A 137 -7.99 4.57 0.56
N TRP A 138 -8.41 5.02 -0.61
CA TRP A 138 -8.45 6.44 -0.91
C TRP A 138 -9.39 7.18 0.04
N CYS A 139 -10.58 6.63 0.31
CA CYS A 139 -11.52 7.19 1.27
C CYS A 139 -10.95 7.24 2.69
N LYS A 140 -10.27 6.18 3.16
CA LYS A 140 -9.60 6.15 4.47
C LYS A 140 -8.50 7.22 4.56
N THR A 141 -7.59 7.23 3.59
CA THR A 141 -6.47 8.19 3.52
C THR A 141 -6.97 9.64 3.49
N ARG A 142 -8.04 9.89 2.71
CA ARG A 142 -8.68 11.21 2.65
C ARG A 142 -9.35 11.60 3.97
N ALA A 143 -10.05 10.67 4.63
CA ALA A 143 -10.66 10.92 5.93
C ALA A 143 -9.58 11.25 6.97
N HIS A 144 -8.46 10.51 6.98
CA HIS A 144 -7.32 10.80 7.85
C HIS A 144 -6.72 12.17 7.58
N ALA A 145 -6.55 12.56 6.32
CA ALA A 145 -6.06 13.91 5.98
C ALA A 145 -6.99 15.02 6.52
N HIS A 146 -8.31 14.80 6.49
CA HIS A 146 -9.28 15.72 7.10
C HIS A 146 -9.17 15.77 8.63
N CYS A 147 -9.13 14.61 9.31
CA CYS A 147 -8.98 14.56 10.77
C CYS A 147 -7.66 15.21 11.22
N TRP A 148 -6.56 14.94 10.53
CA TRP A 148 -5.27 15.54 10.86
C TRP A 148 -5.30 17.06 10.73
N HIS A 149 -5.99 17.59 9.72
CA HIS A 149 -6.18 19.03 9.59
C HIS A 149 -6.96 19.63 10.78
N GLU A 150 -8.01 18.95 11.24
CA GLU A 150 -8.77 19.36 12.42
C GLU A 150 -7.93 19.28 13.70
N GLU A 151 -7.14 18.22 13.89
CA GLU A 151 -6.24 18.05 15.03
C GLU A 151 -5.18 19.14 15.09
N VAL A 152 -4.62 19.57 13.96
CA VAL A 152 -3.67 20.70 13.92
C VAL A 152 -4.33 21.98 14.42
N ILE A 153 -5.54 22.28 13.97
CA ILE A 153 -6.30 23.46 14.44
C ILE A 153 -6.59 23.35 15.94
N GLN A 154 -7.01 22.19 16.42
CA GLN A 154 -7.29 21.94 17.85
C GLN A 154 -6.02 22.09 18.70
N LEU A 155 -4.90 21.52 18.26
CA LEU A 155 -3.62 21.58 18.97
C LEU A 155 -3.12 23.03 19.09
N GLU A 156 -3.24 23.83 18.04
CA GLU A 156 -2.89 25.25 18.10
C GLU A 156 -3.72 26.01 19.12
N GLU A 157 -5.00 25.66 19.26
CA GLU A 157 -5.88 26.29 20.24
C GLU A 157 -5.58 25.81 21.67
N GLU A 158 -5.38 24.51 21.88
CA GLU A 158 -4.94 23.93 23.16
C GLU A 158 -3.62 24.57 23.64
N MET A 159 -2.65 24.78 22.74
CA MET A 159 -1.39 25.46 23.07
C MET A 159 -1.60 26.89 23.58
N LYS A 160 -2.60 27.62 23.08
CA LYS A 160 -2.97 28.95 23.58
C LYS A 160 -3.68 28.85 24.93
N GLN A 161 -4.60 27.90 25.07
CA GLN A 161 -5.37 27.67 26.29
C GLN A 161 -4.47 27.27 27.47
N VAL A 162 -3.51 26.36 27.25
CA VAL A 162 -2.52 25.95 28.26
C VAL A 162 -1.73 27.15 28.79
N LYS A 163 -1.28 28.04 27.91
CA LYS A 163 -0.58 29.28 28.32
C LYS A 163 -1.49 30.19 29.14
N ALA A 164 -2.73 30.40 28.69
CA ALA A 164 -3.69 31.23 29.39
C ALA A 164 -4.02 30.67 30.78
N PHE A 165 -4.17 29.34 30.87
CA PHE A 165 -4.40 28.63 32.13
C PHE A 165 -3.26 28.81 33.13
N PHE A 166 -2.00 28.65 32.70
CA PHE A 166 -0.85 28.88 33.59
C PHE A 166 -0.75 30.34 34.05
N VAL A 167 -1.13 31.31 33.20
CA VAL A 167 -1.19 32.72 33.61
C VAL A 167 -2.29 32.94 34.66
N SER A 168 -3.47 32.33 34.51
CA SER A 168 -4.53 32.45 35.51
C SER A 168 -4.17 31.75 36.81
N GLU A 169 -3.60 30.54 36.77
CA GLU A 169 -3.15 29.81 37.95
C GLU A 169 -2.03 30.57 38.68
N GLY A 170 -1.08 31.17 37.94
CA GLY A 170 -0.06 32.02 38.56
C GLY A 170 -0.66 33.18 39.35
N ARG A 171 -1.75 33.79 38.87
CA ARG A 171 -2.44 34.86 39.58
C ARG A 171 -3.19 34.36 40.81
N THR A 172 -3.87 33.22 40.72
CA THR A 172 -4.58 32.64 41.88
C THR A 172 -3.58 32.29 42.97
N TRP A 173 -2.42 31.72 42.63
CA TRP A 173 -1.38 31.37 43.60
C TRP A 173 -0.79 32.62 44.29
N LEU A 174 -0.57 33.71 43.54
CA LEU A 174 -0.13 34.99 44.11
C LEU A 174 -1.15 35.58 45.10
N VAL A 175 -2.45 35.47 44.80
CA VAL A 175 -3.51 35.93 45.71
C VAL A 175 -3.55 35.09 46.99
N HIS A 176 -3.35 33.78 46.92
CA HIS A 176 -3.36 32.91 48.10
C HIS A 176 -2.08 33.02 48.95
N ALA A 177 -0.98 33.53 48.39
CA ALA A 177 0.30 33.70 49.09
C ALA A 177 0.42 35.03 49.85
N ALA A 178 -0.49 35.99 49.61
CA ALA A 178 -0.55 37.29 50.28
C ALA A 178 -1.43 37.24 51.52
#